data_AF-A0A2V9UPD3-F1
#
_entry.id   AF-A0A2V9UPD3-F1
#
_cell.length_a   1.000
_cell.length_b   1.000
_cell.length_c   1.000
_cell.angle_alpha   90.00
_cell.angle_beta   90.00
_cell.angle_gamma   90.00
#
_symmetry.space_group_name_H-M   'P 1'
#
loop_
_entity.id
_entity.type
_entity.pdbx_description
1 polymer ?
#
loop_
_entity_poly.entity_id
_entity_poly.type
_entity_poly.pdbx_seq_one_letter_code
_entity_poly.pdbx_strand_id
1 'polypeptide(L)'
;MLALLIGVLLPSPLFGKSATSNTACSPGTPVQDFYINPNGDVTNTGRSTEGPVCVQVHYNRLRFNLSVNFQTTYSKGVDLSGVLLTGSAPTAQPGAVTSTDLLTSTILPSLTQLDKSAGTVADGVKNVSGLVSFLDGNIGPGKTFAQGALKDKYKSLVPALKLSQTLQFQSLPTDLISGVCPATPGSPVPGSILATLQSYQSDTTFYTGANKDNVDRALSLANRYKCGSPDETDLTKNIAILKFWDSRLQELGLRTDTTEAELLQLDLTEFFIDSTQLNCNNIFNQSSSTAASITLYDESLTLSGNFNTPSAHQDQNFFSLTCASPFAVSAGIEFSTIPAREFAIIKSAGGANNTSVNKFGLTSDSTIHPLPVALVHVRLWESMDHRFAFHASAGASGNIQGQNSGGSSAEFLMGGSLSFFRTMFLTAGLHIGTESNLAGGFKVGELVPSDISSVQVTKSYTKGVGIAITFTKP
;
A
#
# COMPACT_ATOMS: atom_id res chain seq x y z
N MET A 1 -13.97 13.60 -42.74
CA MET A 1 -12.58 13.44 -42.23
C MET A 1 -12.60 13.46 -40.71
N LEU A 2 -13.29 12.48 -40.09
CA LEU A 2 -13.56 12.42 -38.64
C LEU A 2 -13.83 10.95 -38.21
N ALA A 3 -12.99 10.03 -38.66
CA ALA A 3 -13.22 8.58 -38.52
C ALA A 3 -11.92 7.77 -38.36
N LEU A 4 -10.83 8.41 -37.91
CA LEU A 4 -9.49 7.81 -37.89
C LEU A 4 -8.75 8.04 -36.56
N LEU A 5 -9.42 7.82 -35.43
CA LEU A 5 -8.80 7.89 -34.09
C LEU A 5 -9.53 7.07 -33.01
N ILE A 6 -10.14 5.94 -33.42
CA ILE A 6 -10.69 4.92 -32.52
C ILE A 6 -10.01 3.61 -32.86
N GLY A 7 -8.84 3.37 -32.28
CA GLY A 7 -8.04 2.17 -32.50
C GLY A 7 -7.07 1.93 -31.35
N VAL A 8 -7.18 0.74 -30.74
CA VAL A 8 -6.24 0.17 -29.76
C VAL A 8 -6.21 0.84 -28.37
N LEU A 9 -7.27 0.62 -27.58
CA LEU A 9 -7.19 0.51 -26.11
C LEU A 9 -8.18 -0.55 -25.63
N LEU A 10 -7.76 -1.82 -25.60
CA LEU A 10 -8.46 -2.89 -24.89
C LEU A 10 -7.98 -2.91 -23.43
N PRO A 11 -8.85 -2.81 -22.41
CA PRO A 11 -8.44 -2.92 -21.03
C PRO A 11 -8.13 -4.38 -20.67
N SER A 12 -6.90 -4.65 -20.25
CA SER A 12 -6.53 -5.95 -19.68
C SER A 12 -7.23 -6.13 -18.32
N PRO A 13 -7.84 -7.29 -18.02
CA PRO A 13 -8.40 -7.56 -16.70
C PRO A 13 -7.28 -7.71 -15.66
N LEU A 14 -7.02 -6.65 -14.90
CA LEU A 14 -6.16 -6.68 -13.73
C LEU A 14 -6.85 -7.45 -12.60
N PHE A 15 -6.72 -8.77 -12.62
CA PHE A 15 -7.01 -9.59 -11.44
C PHE A 15 -6.10 -9.16 -10.29
N GLY A 16 -6.71 -8.81 -9.16
CA GLY A 16 -5.99 -8.40 -7.96
C GLY A 16 -5.18 -9.55 -7.38
N LYS A 17 -3.90 -9.64 -7.77
CA LYS A 17 -2.91 -10.31 -6.93
C LYS A 17 -2.84 -9.54 -5.61
N SER A 18 -2.95 -10.26 -4.49
CA SER A 18 -2.49 -9.72 -3.21
C SER A 18 -1.02 -9.38 -3.38
N ALA A 19 -0.69 -8.10 -3.40
CA ALA A 19 0.67 -7.64 -3.64
C ALA A 19 1.49 -8.01 -2.40
N THR A 20 2.43 -8.95 -2.55
CA THR A 20 3.52 -9.10 -1.58
C THR A 20 4.33 -7.82 -1.64
N SER A 21 4.00 -6.92 -0.72
CA SER A 21 4.47 -5.54 -0.72
C SER A 21 5.95 -5.49 -0.33
N ASN A 22 6.75 -5.06 -1.29
CA ASN A 22 8.14 -4.60 -1.19
C ASN A 22 8.54 -4.03 -2.56
N THR A 23 7.68 -3.15 -3.10
CA THR A 23 8.02 -2.41 -4.33
C THR A 23 8.70 -1.12 -3.89
N ALA A 24 10.01 -1.02 -4.13
CA ALA A 24 10.78 0.17 -3.83
C ALA A 24 10.09 1.42 -4.44
N CYS A 25 9.95 2.48 -3.65
CA CYS A 25 9.27 3.70 -4.10
C CYS A 25 9.95 4.28 -5.35
N SER A 26 9.18 4.49 -6.42
CA SER A 26 9.72 5.11 -7.65
C SER A 26 10.31 6.49 -7.35
N PRO A 27 11.54 6.82 -7.83
CA PRO A 27 12.17 8.11 -7.56
C PRO A 27 11.28 9.31 -7.90
N GLY A 28 11.17 10.26 -6.96
CA GLY A 28 10.33 11.45 -7.09
C GLY A 28 8.87 11.28 -6.65
N THR A 29 8.43 10.06 -6.32
CA THR A 29 7.09 9.85 -5.73
C THR A 29 7.06 10.40 -4.30
N PRO A 30 6.06 11.21 -3.89
CA PRO A 30 5.88 11.60 -2.50
C PRO A 30 5.75 10.39 -1.58
N VAL A 31 6.49 10.38 -0.47
CA VAL A 31 6.46 9.31 0.54
C VAL A 31 5.57 9.75 1.71
N GLN A 32 4.76 8.82 2.23
CA GLN A 32 3.99 8.98 3.47
C GLN A 32 4.40 7.90 4.47
N ASP A 33 5.08 8.33 5.53
CA ASP A 33 5.59 7.48 6.61
C ASP A 33 4.56 7.30 7.74
N PHE A 34 4.31 6.04 8.06
CA PHE A 34 3.52 5.57 9.20
C PHE A 34 4.39 4.69 10.09
N TYR A 35 4.30 4.86 11.40
CA TYR A 35 5.02 4.04 12.38
C TYR A 35 4.03 3.25 13.21
N ILE A 36 4.36 1.99 13.52
CA ILE A 36 3.57 1.15 14.42
C ILE A 36 4.22 1.18 15.79
N ASN A 37 3.48 1.68 16.77
CA ASN A 37 3.95 1.81 18.15
C ASN A 37 4.00 0.45 18.87
N PRO A 38 4.73 0.33 20.00
CA PRO A 38 4.78 -0.91 20.79
C PRO A 38 3.46 -1.38 21.41
N ASN A 39 2.36 -0.64 21.27
CA ASN A 39 1.00 -1.06 21.65
C ASN A 39 0.14 -1.53 20.45
N GLY A 40 0.68 -1.48 19.23
CA GLY A 40 -0.02 -1.80 17.98
C GLY A 40 -0.66 -0.59 17.29
N ASP A 41 -0.77 0.57 17.95
CA ASP A 41 -1.38 1.76 17.36
C ASP A 41 -0.50 2.32 16.24
N VAL A 42 -1.11 2.72 15.13
CA VAL A 42 -0.44 3.41 14.04
C VAL A 42 -0.35 4.92 14.33
N THR A 43 0.81 5.53 14.08
CA THR A 43 0.97 7.00 14.14
C THR A 43 0.43 7.67 12.88
N ASN A 44 0.07 8.95 12.93
CA ASN A 44 -0.28 9.76 11.75
C ASN A 44 -1.54 9.29 11.00
N THR A 45 -2.48 8.63 11.70
CA THR A 45 -3.69 8.05 11.14
C THR A 45 -4.71 9.10 10.69
N GLY A 46 -5.69 8.68 9.89
CA GLY A 46 -6.76 9.55 9.36
C GLY A 46 -6.29 10.55 8.30
N ARG A 47 -5.04 10.44 7.81
CA ARG A 47 -4.53 11.30 6.74
C ARG A 47 -5.25 11.00 5.42
N SER A 48 -5.56 12.07 4.70
CA SER A 48 -5.92 12.01 3.28
C SER A 48 -4.84 12.69 2.45
N THR A 49 -4.49 12.10 1.32
CA THR A 49 -3.47 12.63 0.40
C THR A 49 -3.91 12.36 -1.03
N GLU A 50 -3.47 13.20 -1.97
CA GLU A 50 -3.70 12.97 -3.38
C GLU A 50 -2.56 12.16 -4.01
N GLY A 51 -2.87 11.26 -4.94
CA GLY A 51 -1.88 10.38 -5.55
C GLY A 51 -1.25 10.93 -6.84
N PRO A 52 -0.18 10.28 -7.34
CA PRO A 52 0.42 9.04 -6.82
C PRO A 52 1.25 9.24 -5.54
N VAL A 53 1.35 8.21 -4.71
CA VAL A 53 2.06 8.25 -3.43
C VAL A 53 2.74 6.91 -3.14
N CYS A 54 3.84 6.92 -2.39
CA CYS A 54 4.40 5.72 -1.78
C CYS A 54 4.05 5.71 -0.28
N VAL A 55 3.38 4.67 0.18
CA VAL A 55 3.08 4.46 1.60
C VAL A 55 4.18 3.58 2.18
N GLN A 56 4.84 4.07 3.24
CA GLN A 56 5.85 3.32 3.98
C GLN A 56 5.37 3.09 5.42
N VAL A 57 5.27 1.82 5.82
CA VAL A 57 4.88 1.41 7.16
C VAL A 57 6.10 0.84 7.88
N HIS A 58 6.55 1.56 8.91
CA HIS A 58 7.71 1.23 9.74
C HIS A 58 7.26 0.48 10.98
N TYR A 59 7.69 -0.77 11.16
CA TYR A 59 7.19 -1.62 12.25
C TYR A 59 8.20 -2.67 12.72
N ASN A 60 8.05 -3.12 13.97
CA ASN A 60 8.83 -4.22 14.49
C ASN A 60 8.36 -5.56 13.91
N ARG A 61 8.87 -5.91 12.72
CA ARG A 61 8.58 -7.16 12.00
C ARG A 61 8.97 -8.45 12.74
N LEU A 62 9.82 -8.35 13.77
CA LEU A 62 10.06 -9.47 14.68
C LEU A 62 8.84 -9.74 15.58
N ARG A 63 8.13 -8.69 16.03
CA ARG A 63 6.99 -8.81 16.95
C ARG A 63 5.63 -8.88 16.26
N PHE A 64 5.46 -8.12 15.19
CA PHE A 64 4.18 -7.97 14.51
C PHE A 64 4.22 -8.61 13.13
N ASN A 65 3.26 -9.47 12.84
CA ASN A 65 2.95 -9.87 11.47
C ASN A 65 1.93 -8.87 10.89
N LEU A 66 2.29 -8.26 9.76
CA LEU A 66 1.58 -7.14 9.15
C LEU A 66 0.78 -7.59 7.93
N SER A 67 -0.50 -7.21 7.86
CA SER A 67 -1.29 -7.27 6.64
C SER A 67 -1.88 -5.90 6.34
N VAL A 68 -1.38 -5.24 5.28
CA VAL A 68 -1.96 -4.01 4.74
C VAL A 68 -2.95 -4.39 3.64
N ASN A 69 -4.20 -3.95 3.78
CA ASN A 69 -5.27 -4.18 2.81
C ASN A 69 -5.75 -2.85 2.23
N PHE A 70 -5.52 -2.67 0.92
CA PHE A 70 -5.92 -1.48 0.17
C PHE A 70 -7.27 -1.71 -0.51
N GLN A 71 -8.32 -1.13 0.05
CA GLN A 71 -9.65 -1.15 -0.53
C GLN A 71 -9.83 0.07 -1.45
N THR A 72 -9.52 -0.08 -2.74
CA THR A 72 -9.88 0.92 -3.74
C THR A 72 -11.38 0.85 -4.02
N THR A 73 -12.11 1.80 -3.47
CA THR A 73 -13.49 2.08 -3.85
C THR A 73 -13.49 2.90 -5.14
N TYR A 74 -13.67 2.19 -6.25
CA TYR A 74 -14.30 2.76 -7.43
C TYR A 74 -15.80 2.81 -7.19
N SER A 75 -16.48 3.85 -7.67
CA SER A 75 -17.95 3.88 -7.72
C SER A 75 -18.44 2.77 -8.66
N LYS A 76 -18.85 1.63 -8.09
CA LYS A 76 -18.99 0.34 -8.80
C LYS A 76 -20.30 0.18 -9.58
N GLY A 77 -20.18 -0.41 -10.77
CA GLY A 77 -21.19 -1.31 -11.33
C GLY A 77 -21.09 -2.72 -10.71
N VAL A 78 -22.13 -3.54 -10.88
CA VAL A 78 -22.35 -4.81 -10.17
C VAL A 78 -21.61 -5.99 -10.84
N ASP A 79 -21.07 -6.92 -10.05
CA ASP A 79 -20.64 -8.26 -10.52
C ASP A 79 -20.71 -9.33 -9.39
N LEU A 80 -20.65 -10.63 -9.74
CA LEU A 80 -20.99 -11.79 -8.89
C LEU A 80 -19.99 -12.98 -9.01
N SER A 81 -19.95 -13.80 -7.95
CA SER A 81 -19.50 -15.23 -7.88
C SER A 81 -18.09 -15.59 -7.34
N GLY A 82 -18.02 -16.83 -6.80
CA GLY A 82 -16.91 -17.54 -6.12
C GLY A 82 -17.47 -18.83 -5.47
N VAL A 83 -16.77 -19.88 -5.00
CA VAL A 83 -15.33 -20.28 -4.85
C VAL A 83 -15.29 -21.84 -4.73
N LEU A 84 -14.11 -22.50 -4.77
CA LEU A 84 -13.91 -23.97 -4.78
C LEU A 84 -13.29 -24.58 -3.48
N LEU A 85 -13.09 -25.91 -3.45
CA LEU A 85 -12.96 -26.84 -2.29
C LEU A 85 -11.53 -27.29 -1.86
N THR A 86 -11.42 -28.11 -0.79
CA THR A 86 -10.23 -28.84 -0.20
C THR A 86 -10.67 -30.23 0.38
N GLY A 87 -9.87 -31.17 0.94
CA GLY A 87 -8.41 -31.38 1.11
C GLY A 87 -8.04 -32.49 2.17
N SER A 88 -6.74 -32.78 2.38
CA SER A 88 -6.07 -33.46 3.55
C SER A 88 -5.85 -35.02 3.64
N ALA A 89 -4.90 -35.46 4.51
CA ALA A 89 -4.29 -36.82 4.66
C ALA A 89 -3.62 -37.09 6.07
N PRO A 90 -3.17 -38.32 6.46
CA PRO A 90 -2.44 -38.60 7.74
C PRO A 90 -1.20 -39.58 7.75
N THR A 91 -0.69 -40.00 8.94
CA THR A 91 0.74 -40.32 9.35
C THR A 91 1.03 -41.64 10.17
N ALA A 92 2.31 -41.99 10.53
CA ALA A 92 2.71 -43.05 11.54
C ALA A 92 4.17 -42.95 12.14
N GLN A 93 4.54 -43.73 13.20
CA GLN A 93 5.76 -43.61 14.09
C GLN A 93 6.50 -44.97 14.50
N PRO A 94 7.65 -44.98 15.28
CA PRO A 94 8.67 -46.09 15.39
C PRO A 94 8.88 -46.79 16.80
N GLY A 95 9.99 -47.54 17.02
CA GLY A 95 10.35 -48.30 18.26
C GLY A 95 11.86 -48.36 18.67
N ALA A 96 12.23 -49.07 19.77
CA ALA A 96 13.46 -48.86 20.60
C ALA A 96 14.33 -50.10 21.02
N VAL A 97 15.46 -49.91 21.75
CA VAL A 97 16.52 -50.90 22.14
C VAL A 97 17.11 -50.63 23.57
N THR A 98 17.80 -51.60 24.21
CA THR A 98 18.25 -51.62 25.64
C THR A 98 19.79 -51.56 25.92
N SER A 99 20.20 -51.60 27.20
CA SER A 99 21.42 -50.96 27.76
C SER A 99 22.11 -51.73 28.91
N THR A 100 23.44 -51.55 29.11
CA THR A 100 24.09 -51.67 30.46
C THR A 100 25.29 -50.72 30.72
N ASP A 101 26.10 -50.33 29.72
CA ASP A 101 27.33 -49.52 29.94
C ASP A 101 27.12 -47.99 30.19
N LEU A 102 25.88 -47.52 30.34
CA LEU A 102 25.53 -46.11 30.21
C LEU A 102 25.88 -45.21 31.42
N LEU A 103 25.97 -45.73 32.65
CA LEU A 103 25.68 -44.86 33.80
C LEU A 103 26.79 -43.88 34.20
N THR A 104 28.05 -44.30 34.15
CA THR A 104 29.22 -43.47 34.50
C THR A 104 29.85 -42.77 33.29
N SER A 105 29.73 -43.36 32.11
CA SER A 105 30.23 -42.83 30.84
C SER A 105 29.30 -41.80 30.21
N THR A 106 27.97 -41.98 30.37
CA THR A 106 26.96 -41.29 29.57
C THR A 106 25.98 -40.50 30.44
N ILE A 107 25.36 -41.10 31.46
CA ILE A 107 24.19 -40.52 32.14
C ILE A 107 24.51 -39.24 32.95
N LEU A 108 25.47 -39.25 33.89
CA LEU A 108 25.76 -38.04 34.69
C LEU A 108 26.36 -36.88 33.85
N PRO A 109 27.26 -37.11 32.88
CA PRO A 109 27.67 -36.09 31.91
C PRO A 109 26.49 -35.54 31.10
N SER A 110 25.60 -36.39 30.57
CA SER A 110 24.42 -35.95 29.82
C SER A 110 23.44 -35.13 30.67
N LEU A 111 23.16 -35.52 31.91
CA LEU A 111 22.30 -34.74 32.82
C LEU A 111 22.93 -33.40 33.21
N THR A 112 24.25 -33.34 33.39
CA THR A 112 24.97 -32.09 33.67
C THR A 112 25.02 -31.18 32.43
N GLN A 113 25.17 -31.76 31.23
CA GLN A 113 25.13 -31.03 29.97
C GLN A 113 23.72 -30.50 29.68
N LEU A 114 22.68 -31.26 30.00
CA LEU A 114 21.29 -30.83 29.93
C LEU A 114 21.02 -29.62 30.82
N ASP A 115 21.43 -29.64 32.10
CA ASP A 115 21.23 -28.53 33.04
C ASP A 115 21.88 -27.22 32.55
N LYS A 116 23.12 -27.31 32.04
CA LYS A 116 23.80 -26.19 31.37
C LYS A 116 23.08 -25.74 30.09
N SER A 117 22.54 -26.70 29.33
CA SER A 117 21.80 -26.41 28.10
C SER A 117 20.50 -25.70 28.40
N ALA A 118 19.80 -26.09 29.47
CA ALA A 118 18.57 -25.45 29.93
C ALA A 118 18.81 -24.02 30.40
N GLY A 119 19.87 -23.76 31.16
CA GLY A 119 20.30 -22.40 31.50
C GLY A 119 20.59 -21.55 30.26
N THR A 120 21.35 -22.10 29.30
CA THR A 120 21.68 -21.42 28.03
C THR A 120 20.43 -21.11 27.19
N VAL A 121 19.45 -22.02 27.15
CA VAL A 121 18.17 -21.82 26.46
C VAL A 121 17.30 -20.77 27.17
N ALA A 122 17.24 -20.78 28.50
CA ALA A 122 16.52 -19.78 29.29
C ALA A 122 17.12 -18.36 29.12
N ASP A 123 18.45 -18.24 29.10
CA ASP A 123 19.12 -16.97 28.80
C ASP A 123 18.93 -16.55 27.34
N GLY A 124 18.82 -17.51 26.41
CA GLY A 124 18.36 -17.27 25.04
C GLY A 124 17.01 -16.56 24.99
N VAL A 125 16.00 -17.05 25.72
CA VAL A 125 14.66 -16.44 25.76
C VAL A 125 14.72 -15.00 26.33
N LYS A 126 15.53 -14.75 27.35
CA LYS A 126 15.78 -13.38 27.85
C LYS A 126 16.42 -12.49 26.78
N ASN A 127 17.37 -13.03 26.01
CA ASN A 127 18.04 -12.30 24.93
C ASN A 127 17.07 -11.98 23.77
N VAL A 128 16.15 -12.89 23.41
CA VAL A 128 15.06 -12.60 22.46
C VAL A 128 14.16 -11.48 23.00
N SER A 129 13.73 -11.56 24.25
CA SER A 129 12.89 -10.51 24.86
C SER A 129 13.60 -9.15 24.84
N GLY A 130 14.88 -9.09 25.21
CA GLY A 130 15.71 -7.88 25.15
C GLY A 130 16.09 -7.42 23.74
N LEU A 131 15.89 -8.25 22.70
CA LEU A 131 16.00 -7.91 21.29
C LEU A 131 14.70 -7.27 20.78
N VAL A 132 13.55 -7.87 21.09
CA VAL A 132 12.22 -7.33 20.76
C VAL A 132 12.01 -5.98 21.44
N SER A 133 12.29 -5.86 22.74
CA SER A 133 12.18 -4.57 23.46
C SER A 133 13.16 -3.51 22.94
N PHE A 134 14.31 -3.91 22.40
CA PHE A 134 15.24 -2.98 21.77
C PHE A 134 14.68 -2.43 20.45
N LEU A 135 14.08 -3.28 19.61
CA LEU A 135 13.43 -2.85 18.36
C LEU A 135 12.23 -1.94 18.64
N ASP A 136 11.36 -2.32 19.58
CA ASP A 136 10.22 -1.50 20.03
C ASP A 136 10.64 -0.10 20.53
N GLY A 137 11.85 0.04 21.11
CA GLY A 137 12.39 1.33 21.56
C GLY A 137 13.12 2.16 20.49
N ASN A 138 13.46 1.56 19.33
CA ASN A 138 14.29 2.19 18.29
C ASN A 138 13.59 2.34 16.93
N ILE A 139 12.45 1.68 16.71
CA ILE A 139 11.58 1.91 15.54
C ILE A 139 10.56 2.98 15.92
N GLY A 140 10.68 4.18 15.32
CA GLY A 140 9.78 5.29 15.58
C GLY A 140 10.20 6.59 14.90
N PRO A 141 9.32 7.59 14.84
CA PRO A 141 9.57 8.84 14.12
C PRO A 141 10.81 9.56 14.67
N GLY A 142 11.74 9.90 13.77
CA GLY A 142 12.98 10.60 14.10
C GLY A 142 14.03 9.77 14.85
N LYS A 143 13.86 8.45 14.97
CA LYS A 143 14.88 7.55 15.52
C LYS A 143 15.84 7.06 14.44
N THR A 144 17.13 6.99 14.76
CA THR A 144 18.14 6.35 13.90
C THR A 144 18.24 4.86 14.23
N PHE A 145 18.10 4.02 13.22
CA PHE A 145 18.13 2.57 13.42
C PHE A 145 19.56 2.07 13.67
N ALA A 146 19.88 1.77 14.93
CA ALA A 146 21.22 1.39 15.37
C ALA A 146 21.59 -0.06 14.97
N GLN A 147 21.86 -0.29 13.67
CA GLN A 147 22.17 -1.60 13.11
C GLN A 147 23.27 -2.37 13.86
N GLY A 148 24.34 -1.69 14.31
CA GLY A 148 25.42 -2.33 15.07
C GLY A 148 24.92 -2.97 16.37
N ALA A 149 24.17 -2.21 17.18
CA ALA A 149 23.60 -2.70 18.44
C ALA A 149 22.60 -3.85 18.22
N LEU A 150 21.89 -3.87 17.08
CA LEU A 150 21.05 -5.01 16.70
C LEU A 150 21.88 -6.26 16.39
N LYS A 151 22.95 -6.11 15.60
CA LYS A 151 23.86 -7.18 15.21
C LYS A 151 24.57 -7.77 16.43
N ASP A 152 24.96 -6.96 17.41
CA ASP A 152 25.57 -7.42 18.66
C ASP A 152 24.58 -8.17 19.57
N LYS A 153 23.32 -7.70 19.66
CA LYS A 153 22.25 -8.44 20.35
C LYS A 153 21.92 -9.77 19.67
N TYR A 154 21.99 -9.84 18.34
CA TYR A 154 21.83 -11.10 17.62
C TYR A 154 23.00 -12.07 17.91
N LYS A 155 24.26 -11.59 17.92
CA LYS A 155 25.44 -12.41 18.27
C LYS A 155 25.30 -13.08 19.64
N SER A 156 24.73 -12.41 20.65
CA SER A 156 24.51 -13.00 21.99
C SER A 156 23.41 -14.07 22.03
N LEU A 157 22.57 -14.15 20.99
CA LEU A 157 21.47 -15.10 20.87
C LEU A 157 21.87 -16.38 20.09
N VAL A 158 22.80 -16.29 19.13
CA VAL A 158 23.25 -17.41 18.29
C VAL A 158 23.59 -18.72 19.05
N PRO A 159 24.28 -18.71 20.21
CA PRO A 159 24.56 -19.94 20.96
C PRO A 159 23.30 -20.69 21.40
N ALA A 160 22.28 -19.95 21.84
CA ALA A 160 21.02 -20.53 22.30
C ALA A 160 20.16 -21.04 21.12
N LEU A 161 20.17 -20.35 19.97
CA LEU A 161 19.47 -20.81 18.76
C LEU A 161 20.06 -22.13 18.25
N LYS A 162 21.39 -22.23 18.08
CA LYS A 162 22.10 -23.46 17.68
C LYS A 162 21.81 -24.62 18.65
N LEU A 163 21.78 -24.31 19.94
CA LEU A 163 21.43 -25.29 20.96
C LEU A 163 19.96 -25.73 20.84
N SER A 164 19.02 -24.82 20.58
CA SER A 164 17.60 -25.18 20.38
C SER A 164 17.39 -26.06 19.14
N GLN A 165 18.15 -25.84 18.06
CA GLN A 165 18.11 -26.67 16.84
C GLN A 165 18.64 -28.09 17.10
N THR A 166 19.75 -28.22 17.83
CA THR A 166 20.38 -29.52 18.15
C THR A 166 19.66 -30.28 19.27
N LEU A 167 18.95 -29.58 20.16
CA LEU A 167 17.98 -30.15 21.08
C LEU A 167 16.71 -30.57 20.31
N GLN A 168 16.84 -31.68 19.57
CA GLN A 168 15.71 -32.54 19.27
C GLN A 168 15.30 -33.22 20.56
N PHE A 169 14.02 -33.13 20.91
CA PHE A 169 13.46 -33.82 22.07
C PHE A 169 13.32 -35.31 21.76
N GLN A 170 14.44 -36.03 21.71
CA GLN A 170 14.46 -37.37 22.27
C GLN A 170 14.28 -37.15 23.77
N SER A 171 13.05 -37.33 24.22
CA SER A 171 12.69 -37.25 25.63
C SER A 171 13.71 -38.01 26.45
N LEU A 172 14.25 -37.39 27.50
CA LEU A 172 15.24 -38.04 28.35
C LEU A 172 14.73 -39.43 28.76
N PRO A 173 15.57 -40.49 28.73
CA PRO A 173 15.16 -41.83 29.17
C PRO A 173 14.90 -41.93 30.68
N THR A 174 14.64 -40.80 31.35
CA THR A 174 14.38 -40.68 32.78
C THR A 174 13.10 -41.37 33.20
N ASP A 175 12.05 -41.45 32.36
CA ASP A 175 10.78 -42.13 32.69
C ASP A 175 10.04 -42.80 31.51
N LEU A 176 10.64 -42.96 30.32
CA LEU A 176 9.89 -43.23 29.08
C LEU A 176 10.29 -44.51 28.33
N ILE A 177 9.33 -45.43 28.19
CA ILE A 177 9.41 -46.60 27.28
C ILE A 177 8.89 -46.24 25.86
N SER A 178 7.98 -45.27 25.75
CA SER A 178 7.26 -44.92 24.51
C SER A 178 7.53 -43.52 23.95
N GLY A 179 8.40 -42.73 24.60
CA GLY A 179 8.74 -41.37 24.17
C GLY A 179 7.65 -40.30 24.35
N VAL A 180 6.52 -40.62 25.00
CA VAL A 180 5.43 -39.67 25.26
C VAL A 180 5.14 -39.56 26.75
N CYS A 181 5.22 -38.34 27.27
CA CYS A 181 4.94 -38.03 28.67
C CYS A 181 3.48 -38.34 29.08
N PRO A 182 3.22 -39.19 30.10
CA PRO A 182 1.86 -39.36 30.63
C PRO A 182 1.37 -38.10 31.33
N ALA A 183 0.07 -37.79 31.18
CA ALA A 183 -0.56 -36.57 31.72
C ALA A 183 -0.62 -36.51 33.26
N THR A 184 -0.33 -37.62 33.95
CA THR A 184 -0.13 -37.67 35.39
C THR A 184 1.22 -38.32 35.68
N PRO A 185 2.07 -37.74 36.55
CA PRO A 185 3.33 -38.36 36.95
C PRO A 185 3.08 -39.67 37.69
N GLY A 186 3.33 -40.79 37.00
CA GLY A 186 3.32 -42.12 37.61
C GLY A 186 4.55 -42.36 38.49
N SER A 187 4.56 -43.50 39.20
CA SER A 187 5.81 -44.03 39.76
C SER A 187 6.82 -44.26 38.63
N PRO A 188 8.14 -44.05 38.87
CA PRO A 188 9.16 -44.25 37.85
C PRO A 188 9.07 -45.63 37.20
N VAL A 189 9.04 -45.66 35.87
CA VAL A 189 8.78 -46.88 35.12
C VAL A 189 9.98 -47.83 35.29
N PRO A 190 9.80 -49.13 35.61
CA PRO A 190 10.90 -50.07 35.74
C PRO A 190 11.82 -50.05 34.51
N GLY A 191 13.11 -49.81 34.73
CA GLY A 191 14.12 -49.66 33.68
C GLY A 191 14.37 -48.23 33.20
N SER A 192 13.66 -47.23 33.72
CA SER A 192 13.97 -45.82 33.45
C SER A 192 15.26 -45.36 34.15
N ILE A 193 15.88 -44.26 33.72
CA ILE A 193 17.07 -43.72 34.42
C ILE A 193 16.68 -43.33 35.86
N LEU A 194 15.49 -42.79 36.11
CA LEU A 194 15.06 -42.44 37.47
C LEU A 194 14.87 -43.70 38.35
N ALA A 195 14.23 -44.75 37.83
CA ALA A 195 14.11 -46.04 38.52
C ALA A 195 15.48 -46.71 38.77
N THR A 196 16.42 -46.58 37.82
CA THR A 196 17.78 -47.13 37.94
C THR A 196 18.62 -46.35 38.95
N LEU A 197 18.52 -45.02 38.99
CA LEU A 197 19.19 -44.20 40.00
C LEU A 197 18.62 -44.47 41.41
N GLN A 198 17.30 -44.70 41.52
CA GLN A 198 16.67 -45.10 42.77
C GLN A 198 17.10 -46.51 43.23
N SER A 199 17.23 -47.47 42.31
CA SER A 199 17.75 -48.80 42.67
C SER A 199 19.20 -48.71 43.14
N TYR A 200 20.03 -47.90 42.48
CA TYR A 200 21.42 -47.63 42.88
C TYR A 200 21.52 -46.90 44.22
N GLN A 201 20.58 -46.03 44.57
CA GLN A 201 20.51 -45.41 45.89
C GLN A 201 20.10 -46.41 46.99
N SER A 202 19.28 -47.41 46.65
CA SER A 202 18.86 -48.47 47.58
C SER A 202 19.90 -49.57 47.81
N ASP A 203 20.85 -49.75 46.88
CA ASP A 203 21.97 -50.68 47.03
C ASP A 203 23.08 -50.07 47.88
N THR A 204 23.11 -50.47 49.17
CA THR A 204 24.10 -50.02 50.15
C THR A 204 25.54 -50.44 49.83
N THR A 205 25.78 -51.33 48.87
CA THR A 205 27.13 -51.70 48.42
C THR A 205 27.62 -50.76 47.31
N PHE A 206 26.73 -50.39 46.39
CA PHE A 206 27.02 -49.43 45.32
C PHE A 206 27.09 -47.98 45.83
N TYR A 207 26.20 -47.62 46.76
CA TYR A 207 25.96 -46.26 47.26
C TYR A 207 26.89 -45.88 48.43
N THR A 208 28.20 -46.06 48.26
CA THR A 208 29.22 -45.68 49.24
C THR A 208 30.32 -44.81 48.64
N GLY A 209 30.99 -44.02 49.48
CA GLY A 209 32.10 -43.16 49.07
C GLY A 209 31.75 -42.22 47.90
N ALA A 210 32.66 -42.11 46.94
CA ALA A 210 32.54 -41.21 45.78
C ALA A 210 31.36 -41.53 44.84
N ASN A 211 30.76 -42.71 44.92
CA ASN A 211 29.56 -43.03 44.15
C ASN A 211 28.32 -42.32 44.71
N LYS A 212 28.27 -42.11 46.03
CA LYS A 212 27.11 -41.52 46.72
C LYS A 212 26.77 -40.14 46.18
N ASP A 213 27.74 -39.22 46.19
CA ASP A 213 27.55 -37.83 45.75
C ASP A 213 27.20 -37.74 44.25
N ASN A 214 27.75 -38.65 43.44
CA ASN A 214 27.44 -38.74 42.02
C ASN A 214 26.03 -39.27 41.75
N VAL A 215 25.57 -40.29 42.49
CA VAL A 215 24.19 -40.80 42.43
C VAL A 215 23.20 -39.76 42.93
N ASP A 216 23.46 -39.08 44.04
CA ASP A 216 22.58 -38.02 44.56
C ASP A 216 22.48 -36.84 43.61
N ARG A 217 23.59 -36.42 42.99
CA ARG A 217 23.60 -35.36 41.98
C ARG A 217 22.84 -35.79 40.72
N ALA A 218 23.06 -37.02 40.23
CA ALA A 218 22.33 -37.56 39.09
C ALA A 218 20.83 -37.66 39.40
N LEU A 219 20.45 -38.12 40.59
CA LEU A 219 19.07 -38.26 41.04
C LEU A 219 18.38 -36.90 41.23
N SER A 220 19.09 -35.89 41.73
CA SER A 220 18.61 -34.51 41.82
C SER A 220 18.32 -33.92 40.43
N LEU A 221 19.24 -34.08 39.48
CA LEU A 221 19.05 -33.63 38.09
C LEU A 221 17.97 -34.43 37.35
N ALA A 222 17.89 -35.75 37.55
CA ALA A 222 16.86 -36.59 36.96
C ALA A 222 15.47 -36.27 37.52
N ASN A 223 15.34 -35.93 38.81
CA ASN A 223 14.09 -35.45 39.39
C ASN A 223 13.73 -34.02 38.94
N ARG A 224 14.73 -33.16 38.69
CA ARG A 224 14.54 -31.81 38.15
C ARG A 224 13.91 -31.87 36.75
N TYR A 225 14.45 -32.70 35.87
CA TYR A 225 14.00 -32.84 34.48
C TYR A 225 13.20 -34.14 34.23
N LYS A 226 12.48 -34.63 35.24
CA LYS A 226 11.55 -35.76 35.02
C LYS A 226 10.37 -35.29 34.19
N CYS A 227 9.72 -36.24 33.53
CA CYS A 227 8.55 -35.97 32.71
C CYS A 227 7.46 -35.18 33.47
N GLY A 228 7.00 -34.06 32.90
CA GLY A 228 5.97 -33.21 33.50
C GLY A 228 6.41 -32.42 34.73
N SER A 229 7.73 -32.35 35.00
CA SER A 229 8.29 -31.41 35.98
C SER A 229 8.21 -29.96 35.49
N PRO A 230 8.23 -28.97 36.39
CA PRO A 230 8.31 -27.56 36.01
C PRO A 230 9.52 -27.26 35.12
N ASP A 231 10.72 -27.74 35.47
CA ASP A 231 11.94 -27.44 34.71
C ASP A 231 12.00 -28.15 33.35
N GLU A 232 11.41 -29.34 33.19
CA GLU A 232 11.23 -29.98 31.87
C GLU A 232 10.20 -29.22 31.03
N THR A 233 9.07 -28.84 31.63
CA THR A 233 8.02 -28.06 30.96
C THR A 233 8.57 -26.70 30.49
N ASP A 234 9.30 -25.99 31.35
CA ASP A 234 9.93 -24.71 31.02
C ASP A 234 11.06 -24.87 30.00
N LEU A 235 11.83 -25.97 30.02
CA LEU A 235 12.82 -26.27 28.98
C LEU A 235 12.16 -26.51 27.62
N THR A 236 11.15 -27.38 27.56
CA THR A 236 10.37 -27.69 26.35
C THR A 236 9.76 -26.41 25.77
N LYS A 237 9.14 -25.60 26.64
CA LYS A 237 8.60 -24.27 26.33
C LYS A 237 9.68 -23.33 25.77
N ASN A 238 10.81 -23.15 26.46
CA ASN A 238 11.86 -22.25 26.04
C ASN A 238 12.51 -22.68 24.71
N ILE A 239 12.62 -23.99 24.43
CA ILE A 239 13.05 -24.50 23.11
C ILE A 239 12.03 -24.15 22.03
N ALA A 240 10.73 -24.31 22.30
CA ALA A 240 9.68 -23.94 21.35
C ALA A 240 9.69 -22.42 21.05
N ILE A 241 9.91 -21.59 22.07
CA ILE A 241 10.12 -20.14 21.92
C ILE A 241 11.33 -19.89 21.01
N LEU A 242 12.50 -20.43 21.33
CA LEU A 242 13.71 -20.21 20.52
C LEU A 242 13.55 -20.67 19.06
N LYS A 243 12.88 -21.80 18.79
CA LYS A 243 12.63 -22.28 17.41
C LYS A 243 11.69 -21.35 16.62
N PHE A 244 10.65 -20.83 17.27
CA PHE A 244 9.76 -19.84 16.66
C PHE A 244 10.54 -18.56 16.29
N TRP A 245 11.33 -18.05 17.23
CA TRP A 245 12.12 -16.83 17.04
C TRP A 245 13.30 -17.01 16.08
N ASP A 246 13.91 -18.21 16.01
CA ASP A 246 14.89 -18.58 14.98
C ASP A 246 14.28 -18.46 13.57
N SER A 247 13.06 -18.99 13.35
CA SER A 247 12.35 -18.85 12.08
C SER A 247 12.13 -17.37 11.71
N ARG A 248 11.68 -16.54 12.67
CA ARG A 248 11.50 -15.09 12.47
C ARG A 248 12.81 -14.36 12.15
N LEU A 249 13.92 -14.77 12.76
CA LEU A 249 15.25 -14.20 12.47
C LEU A 249 15.76 -14.63 11.09
N GLN A 250 15.51 -15.87 10.68
CA GLN A 250 15.85 -16.36 9.35
C GLN A 250 15.06 -15.65 8.24
N GLU A 251 13.81 -15.25 8.47
CA GLU A 251 13.04 -14.37 7.56
C GLU A 251 13.71 -13.00 7.34
N LEU A 252 14.54 -12.53 8.29
CA LEU A 252 15.36 -11.32 8.17
C LEU A 252 16.78 -11.58 7.61
N GLY A 253 17.06 -12.81 7.15
CA GLY A 253 18.41 -13.23 6.74
C GLY A 253 19.40 -13.48 7.89
N LEU A 254 18.96 -13.36 9.15
CA LEU A 254 19.76 -13.60 10.34
C LEU A 254 19.77 -15.10 10.69
N ARG A 255 20.60 -15.86 9.97
CA ARG A 255 20.78 -17.31 10.15
C ARG A 255 21.89 -17.62 11.14
N THR A 256 21.78 -18.75 11.85
CA THR A 256 22.77 -19.19 12.84
C THR A 256 24.16 -19.49 12.25
N ASP A 257 24.26 -19.74 10.95
CA ASP A 257 25.50 -19.94 10.19
C ASP A 257 26.06 -18.64 9.57
N THR A 258 25.33 -17.52 9.59
CA THR A 258 25.77 -16.23 9.06
C THR A 258 27.08 -15.79 9.73
N THR A 259 28.11 -15.55 8.90
CA THR A 259 29.43 -15.09 9.34
C THR A 259 29.39 -13.62 9.77
N GLU A 260 30.41 -13.17 10.52
CA GLU A 260 30.50 -11.76 10.93
C GLU A 260 30.62 -10.80 9.72
N ALA A 261 31.27 -11.23 8.64
CA ALA A 261 31.39 -10.45 7.41
C ALA A 261 30.03 -10.29 6.70
N GLU A 262 29.25 -11.36 6.55
CA GLU A 262 27.88 -11.30 6.01
C GLU A 262 26.96 -10.47 6.91
N LEU A 263 27.07 -10.64 8.24
CA LEU A 263 26.28 -9.87 9.20
C LEU A 263 26.58 -8.37 9.10
N LEU A 264 27.83 -7.97 8.85
CA LEU A 264 28.18 -6.56 8.61
C LEU A 264 27.57 -6.02 7.32
N GLN A 265 27.55 -6.82 6.24
CA GLN A 265 27.00 -6.43 4.93
C GLN A 265 25.47 -6.41 4.87
N LEU A 266 24.78 -7.13 5.75
CA LEU A 266 23.32 -7.19 5.79
C LEU A 266 22.73 -5.82 6.18
N ASP A 267 22.11 -5.12 5.22
CA ASP A 267 21.29 -3.95 5.51
C ASP A 267 19.94 -4.41 6.07
N LEU A 268 19.68 -4.04 7.32
CA LEU A 268 18.47 -4.40 8.03
C LEU A 268 17.39 -3.33 7.96
N THR A 269 17.66 -2.13 7.42
CA THR A 269 16.66 -1.04 7.44
C THR A 269 15.45 -1.34 6.57
N GLU A 270 15.62 -1.85 5.35
CA GLU A 270 14.50 -2.18 4.45
C GLU A 270 13.59 -3.29 5.01
N PHE A 271 14.07 -4.15 5.91
CA PHE A 271 13.26 -5.24 6.47
C PHE A 271 12.14 -4.77 7.40
N PHE A 272 12.32 -3.63 8.08
CA PHE A 272 11.35 -3.05 9.02
C PHE A 272 10.41 -2.04 8.35
N ILE A 273 10.48 -1.90 7.02
CA ILE A 273 9.68 -0.96 6.22
C ILE A 273 8.90 -1.76 5.18
N ASP A 274 7.57 -1.83 5.32
CA ASP A 274 6.72 -2.29 4.22
C ASP A 274 6.41 -1.10 3.31
N SER A 275 6.78 -1.21 2.02
CA SER A 275 6.62 -0.13 1.02
C SER A 275 5.65 -0.52 -0.09
N THR A 276 4.48 0.14 -0.12
CA THR A 276 3.51 0.03 -1.22
C THR A 276 3.43 1.33 -2.02
N GLN A 277 3.75 1.26 -3.31
CA GLN A 277 3.47 2.36 -4.24
C GLN A 277 2.01 2.29 -4.74
N LEU A 278 1.27 3.36 -4.51
CA LEU A 278 -0.13 3.51 -4.94
C LEU A 278 -0.22 4.46 -6.14
N ASN A 279 -0.52 3.87 -7.31
CA ASN A 279 -0.58 4.59 -8.59
C ASN A 279 -2.05 4.91 -8.96
N CYS A 280 -2.30 6.15 -9.39
CA CYS A 280 -3.61 6.61 -9.86
C CYS A 280 -3.91 6.15 -11.30
N ASN A 281 -4.10 4.85 -11.51
CA ASN A 281 -4.38 4.25 -12.82
C ASN A 281 -5.85 4.42 -13.27
N ASN A 282 -6.43 5.61 -13.06
CA ASN A 282 -7.83 5.91 -13.40
C ASN A 282 -7.96 6.19 -14.91
N ILE A 283 -8.31 5.16 -15.68
CA ILE A 283 -8.33 5.23 -17.15
C ILE A 283 -9.48 6.07 -17.74
N PHE A 284 -10.64 6.21 -17.08
CA PHE A 284 -11.78 7.01 -17.60
C PHE A 284 -12.64 7.62 -16.49
N ASN A 285 -12.91 8.93 -16.60
CA ASN A 285 -13.85 9.78 -15.85
C ASN A 285 -14.39 9.28 -14.47
N GLN A 286 -13.51 8.78 -13.61
CA GLN A 286 -13.82 8.35 -12.26
C GLN A 286 -12.72 8.86 -11.35
N SER A 287 -13.11 9.51 -10.27
CA SER A 287 -12.27 9.56 -9.08
C SER A 287 -12.25 8.17 -8.44
N SER A 288 -11.11 7.77 -7.93
CA SER A 288 -11.01 6.58 -7.06
C SER A 288 -10.53 7.01 -5.69
N SER A 289 -11.07 6.36 -4.67
CA SER A 289 -10.63 6.52 -3.29
C SER A 289 -10.11 5.17 -2.79
N THR A 290 -8.82 5.10 -2.47
CA THR A 290 -8.22 3.92 -1.84
C THR A 290 -8.10 4.17 -0.35
N ALA A 291 -8.96 3.51 0.43
CA ALA A 291 -8.78 3.41 1.86
C ALA A 291 -7.77 2.29 2.16
N ALA A 292 -6.74 2.58 2.93
CA ALA A 292 -5.85 1.59 3.48
C ALA A 292 -6.35 1.18 4.87
N SER A 293 -6.43 -0.12 5.11
CA SER A 293 -6.68 -0.71 6.41
C SER A 293 -5.49 -1.60 6.77
N ILE A 294 -5.20 -1.70 8.05
CA ILE A 294 -4.02 -2.40 8.56
C ILE A 294 -4.45 -3.36 9.65
N THR A 295 -4.04 -4.62 9.50
CA THR A 295 -4.27 -5.67 10.49
C THR A 295 -2.91 -6.15 10.99
N LEU A 296 -2.73 -6.08 12.29
CA LEU A 296 -1.51 -6.44 13.00
C LEU A 296 -1.79 -7.64 13.89
N TYR A 297 -0.96 -8.66 13.79
CA TYR A 297 -0.97 -9.78 14.70
C TYR A 297 0.24 -9.64 15.63
N ASP A 298 -0.01 -9.34 16.91
CA ASP A 298 1.05 -9.22 17.92
C ASP A 298 1.44 -10.61 18.44
N GLU A 299 2.68 -10.99 18.18
CA GLU A 299 3.26 -12.28 18.54
C GLU A 299 4.03 -12.23 19.87
N SER A 300 3.97 -11.11 20.62
CA SER A 300 4.64 -10.96 21.92
C SER A 300 4.23 -12.03 22.96
N LEU A 301 3.01 -12.56 22.87
CA LEU A 301 2.57 -13.68 23.71
C LEU A 301 3.42 -14.95 23.52
N THR A 302 4.05 -15.14 22.36
CA THR A 302 4.99 -16.26 22.14
C THR A 302 6.23 -16.16 23.02
N LEU A 303 6.66 -14.96 23.45
CA LEU A 303 7.75 -14.78 24.43
C LEU A 303 7.40 -15.39 25.80
N SER A 304 6.12 -15.52 26.11
CA SER A 304 5.61 -16.20 27.31
C SER A 304 5.34 -17.69 27.10
N GLY A 305 5.65 -18.23 25.90
CA GLY A 305 5.34 -19.60 25.47
C GLY A 305 3.86 -19.83 25.14
N ASN A 306 3.07 -18.77 24.98
CA ASN A 306 1.67 -18.86 24.57
C ASN A 306 1.58 -18.75 23.04
N PHE A 307 1.43 -19.90 22.38
CA PHE A 307 1.32 -20.03 20.91
C PHE A 307 -0.13 -20.12 20.42
N ASN A 308 -1.11 -19.73 21.25
CA ASN A 308 -2.50 -19.60 20.82
C ASN A 308 -2.68 -18.40 19.87
N THR A 309 -3.88 -18.25 19.30
CA THR A 309 -4.23 -17.22 18.32
C THR A 309 -3.66 -15.83 18.70
N PRO A 310 -2.82 -15.21 17.84
CA PRO A 310 -2.25 -13.90 18.11
C PRO A 310 -3.33 -12.85 18.37
N SER A 311 -3.05 -11.88 19.24
CA SER A 311 -3.94 -10.74 19.43
C SER A 311 -3.91 -9.87 18.18
N ALA A 312 -5.03 -9.82 17.47
CA ALA A 312 -5.20 -8.98 16.30
C ALA A 312 -5.59 -7.55 16.71
N HIS A 313 -4.82 -6.57 16.28
CA HIS A 313 -5.18 -5.15 16.29
C HIS A 313 -5.51 -4.72 14.86
N GLN A 314 -6.61 -3.99 14.67
CA GLN A 314 -7.01 -3.51 13.35
C GLN A 314 -7.29 -2.01 13.41
N ASP A 315 -6.59 -1.24 12.59
CA ASP A 315 -6.89 0.16 12.33
C ASP A 315 -7.52 0.30 10.93
N GLN A 316 -8.75 0.79 10.90
CA GLN A 316 -9.54 0.92 9.67
C GLN A 316 -9.46 2.35 9.15
N ASN A 317 -9.06 2.50 7.89
CA ASN A 317 -8.89 3.80 7.23
C ASN A 317 -7.76 4.66 7.84
N PHE A 318 -6.68 4.01 8.31
CA PHE A 318 -5.48 4.70 8.83
C PHE A 318 -4.91 5.70 7.81
N PHE A 319 -5.09 5.41 6.52
CA PHE A 319 -4.73 6.29 5.41
C PHE A 319 -5.79 6.24 4.30
N SER A 320 -6.00 7.37 3.62
CA SER A 320 -6.84 7.46 2.42
C SER A 320 -6.11 8.18 1.28
N LEU A 321 -6.14 7.57 0.10
CA LEU A 321 -5.64 8.14 -1.14
C LEU A 321 -6.81 8.55 -2.03
N THR A 322 -6.88 9.82 -2.41
CA THR A 322 -7.79 10.27 -3.47
C THR A 322 -7.01 10.38 -4.78
N CYS A 323 -7.54 9.80 -5.85
CA CYS A 323 -7.02 9.98 -7.21
C CYS A 323 -8.07 10.74 -8.01
N ALA A 324 -7.77 12.00 -8.38
CA ALA A 324 -8.67 12.81 -9.19
C ALA A 324 -8.88 12.23 -10.60
N SER A 325 -10.02 12.56 -11.22
CA SER A 325 -10.25 12.27 -12.63
C SER A 325 -9.28 13.10 -13.51
N PRO A 326 -8.73 12.52 -14.60
CA PRO A 326 -8.00 13.31 -15.60
C PRO A 326 -8.94 14.21 -16.44
N PHE A 327 -10.26 14.05 -16.31
CA PHE A 327 -11.26 14.87 -16.98
C PHE A 327 -11.78 15.98 -16.07
N ALA A 328 -11.93 17.18 -16.61
CA ALA A 328 -12.60 18.31 -15.96
C ALA A 328 -13.62 18.96 -16.91
N VAL A 329 -14.71 19.49 -16.37
CA VAL A 329 -15.73 20.24 -17.12
C VAL A 329 -15.82 21.65 -16.55
N SER A 330 -15.68 22.65 -17.41
CA SER A 330 -15.66 24.06 -17.04
C SER A 330 -16.67 24.87 -17.86
N ALA A 331 -17.01 26.05 -17.36
CA ALA A 331 -17.79 27.04 -18.10
C ALA A 331 -17.22 28.45 -17.91
N GLY A 332 -17.45 29.35 -18.84
CA GLY A 332 -16.95 30.72 -18.76
C GLY A 332 -17.14 31.50 -20.06
N ILE A 333 -16.14 32.30 -20.42
CA ILE A 333 -16.20 33.22 -21.57
C ILE A 333 -15.09 32.88 -22.56
N GLU A 334 -15.48 32.70 -23.81
CA GLU A 334 -14.61 32.62 -24.98
C GLU A 334 -14.57 33.96 -25.70
N PHE A 335 -13.40 34.38 -26.17
CA PHE A 335 -13.19 35.51 -27.07
C PHE A 335 -12.84 34.95 -28.45
N SER A 336 -13.76 35.07 -29.40
CA SER A 336 -13.57 34.60 -30.77
C SER A 336 -12.99 35.70 -31.66
N THR A 337 -12.07 35.36 -32.57
CA THR A 337 -11.63 36.28 -33.65
C THR A 337 -12.46 36.16 -34.93
N ILE A 338 -13.58 35.42 -34.93
CA ILE A 338 -14.49 35.38 -36.08
C ILE A 338 -15.29 36.69 -36.09
N PRO A 339 -15.37 37.45 -37.21
CA PRO A 339 -16.09 38.72 -37.23
C PRO A 339 -17.58 38.56 -36.88
N ALA A 340 -18.00 39.20 -35.79
CA ALA A 340 -19.41 39.36 -35.44
C ALA A 340 -19.97 40.61 -36.10
N ARG A 341 -20.76 40.41 -37.17
CA ARG A 341 -21.41 41.47 -37.95
C ARG A 341 -22.91 41.43 -37.81
N GLU A 342 -23.49 42.55 -37.41
CA GLU A 342 -24.94 42.77 -37.48
C GLU A 342 -25.24 43.76 -38.60
N PHE A 343 -26.11 43.37 -39.52
CA PHE A 343 -26.49 44.18 -40.67
C PHE A 343 -27.86 44.82 -40.45
N ALA A 344 -28.02 46.07 -40.90
CA ALA A 344 -29.29 46.79 -40.86
C ALA A 344 -29.48 47.66 -42.10
N ILE A 345 -30.72 48.08 -42.33
CA ILE A 345 -31.04 49.14 -43.29
C ILE A 345 -30.81 50.48 -42.58
N ILE A 346 -29.77 51.21 -42.98
CA ILE A 346 -29.44 52.53 -42.42
C ILE A 346 -29.88 53.65 -43.36
N LYS A 347 -30.38 54.76 -42.81
CA LYS A 347 -30.70 55.97 -43.57
C LYS A 347 -29.45 56.83 -43.74
N SER A 348 -29.07 57.09 -44.99
CA SER A 348 -27.94 57.94 -45.37
C SER A 348 -28.47 59.20 -46.08
N ALA A 349 -27.78 60.33 -45.95
CA ALA A 349 -28.10 61.53 -46.73
C ALA A 349 -27.81 61.27 -48.23
N GLY A 350 -28.82 61.41 -49.08
CA GLY A 350 -28.73 61.15 -50.52
C GLY A 350 -28.46 62.41 -51.33
N GLY A 351 -27.18 62.67 -51.59
CA GLY A 351 -26.74 63.65 -52.60
C GLY A 351 -27.24 65.09 -52.37
N ALA A 352 -27.22 65.88 -53.45
CA ALA A 352 -27.40 67.34 -53.40
C ALA A 352 -28.78 67.84 -52.93
N ASN A 353 -29.77 66.96 -52.77
CA ASN A 353 -31.16 67.31 -52.45
C ASN A 353 -31.64 66.84 -51.05
N ASN A 354 -30.74 66.38 -50.18
CA ASN A 354 -31.06 65.93 -48.80
C ASN A 354 -32.12 64.80 -48.68
N THR A 355 -32.45 64.09 -49.76
CA THR A 355 -33.38 62.95 -49.70
C THR A 355 -32.72 61.79 -48.98
N SER A 356 -33.32 61.28 -47.90
CA SER A 356 -32.76 60.14 -47.17
C SER A 356 -32.85 58.87 -48.03
N VAL A 357 -31.72 58.25 -48.33
CA VAL A 357 -31.64 56.98 -49.05
C VAL A 357 -31.32 55.83 -48.10
N ASN A 358 -31.99 54.70 -48.26
CA ASN A 358 -31.72 53.49 -47.51
C ASN A 358 -30.48 52.79 -48.09
N LYS A 359 -29.53 52.42 -47.22
CA LYS A 359 -28.35 51.64 -47.57
C LYS A 359 -28.19 50.43 -46.66
N PHE A 360 -27.59 49.36 -47.16
CA PHE A 360 -27.12 48.29 -46.28
C PHE A 360 -25.96 48.81 -45.43
N GLY A 361 -26.07 48.68 -44.11
CA GLY A 361 -25.09 49.13 -43.15
C GLY A 361 -24.80 48.07 -42.09
N LEU A 362 -23.79 48.34 -41.27
CA LEU A 362 -23.47 47.56 -40.09
C LEU A 362 -23.95 48.34 -38.85
N THR A 363 -24.71 47.70 -37.96
CA THR A 363 -24.99 48.23 -36.61
C THR A 363 -23.91 47.82 -35.62
N SER A 364 -23.24 46.69 -35.88
CA SER A 364 -22.06 46.22 -35.16
C SER A 364 -21.11 45.51 -36.12
N ASP A 365 -19.81 45.77 -35.98
CA ASP A 365 -18.71 45.09 -36.67
C ASP A 365 -17.58 44.87 -35.65
N SER A 366 -17.62 43.72 -34.97
CA SER A 366 -16.67 43.38 -33.91
C SER A 366 -15.75 42.27 -34.40
N THR A 367 -14.44 42.55 -34.47
CA THR A 367 -13.42 41.55 -34.84
C THR A 367 -13.06 40.60 -33.70
N ILE A 368 -13.41 40.97 -32.46
CA ILE A 368 -13.33 40.14 -31.27
C ILE A 368 -14.65 40.27 -30.51
N HIS A 369 -15.32 39.17 -30.21
CA HIS A 369 -16.55 39.17 -29.41
C HIS A 369 -16.55 38.08 -28.32
N PRO A 370 -17.10 38.38 -27.12
CA PRO A 370 -17.22 37.42 -26.04
C PRO A 370 -18.44 36.49 -26.24
N LEU A 371 -18.28 35.22 -25.91
CA LEU A 371 -19.28 34.16 -26.02
C LEU A 371 -19.33 33.32 -24.74
N PRO A 372 -20.51 32.94 -24.22
CA PRO A 372 -20.59 31.92 -23.19
C PRO A 372 -20.14 30.57 -23.76
N VAL A 373 -19.20 29.90 -23.07
CA VAL A 373 -18.60 28.63 -23.50
C VAL A 373 -18.63 27.59 -22.38
N ALA A 374 -18.80 26.32 -22.75
CA ALA A 374 -18.59 25.17 -21.88
C ALA A 374 -17.53 24.24 -22.51
N LEU A 375 -16.51 23.87 -21.73
CA LEU A 375 -15.37 23.07 -22.20
C LEU A 375 -15.20 21.79 -21.38
N VAL A 376 -14.77 20.73 -22.07
CA VAL A 376 -14.23 19.51 -21.47
C VAL A 376 -12.72 19.53 -21.65
N HIS A 377 -12.00 19.25 -20.57
CA HIS A 377 -10.55 19.20 -20.51
C HIS A 377 -10.07 17.78 -20.21
N VAL A 378 -9.05 17.32 -20.92
CA VAL A 378 -8.33 16.06 -20.67
C VAL A 378 -6.91 16.42 -20.23
N ARG A 379 -6.58 16.15 -18.97
CA ARG A 379 -5.26 16.40 -18.38
C ARG A 379 -4.21 15.52 -19.07
N LEU A 380 -3.20 16.16 -19.65
CA LEU A 380 -2.07 15.51 -20.31
C LEU A 380 -0.83 15.49 -19.41
N TRP A 381 -0.66 16.52 -18.58
CA TRP A 381 0.44 16.67 -17.64
C TRP A 381 0.01 17.57 -16.46
N GLU A 382 0.63 17.39 -15.30
CA GLU A 382 0.41 18.21 -14.11
C GLU A 382 1.69 18.31 -13.27
N SER A 383 1.90 19.45 -12.61
CA SER A 383 2.98 19.67 -11.66
C SER A 383 2.76 18.90 -10.35
N MET A 384 3.85 18.46 -9.70
CA MET A 384 3.76 17.67 -8.46
C MET A 384 3.12 18.41 -7.27
N ASP A 385 2.99 19.74 -7.34
CA ASP A 385 2.27 20.56 -6.37
C ASP A 385 0.81 20.85 -6.74
N HIS A 386 0.32 20.24 -7.83
CA HIS A 386 -1.02 20.39 -8.43
C HIS A 386 -1.45 21.84 -8.72
N ARG A 387 -0.49 22.78 -8.80
CA ARG A 387 -0.76 24.20 -9.09
C ARG A 387 -0.97 24.47 -10.57
N PHE A 388 -0.30 23.71 -11.45
CA PHE A 388 -0.33 23.89 -12.89
C PHE A 388 -0.57 22.57 -13.60
N ALA A 389 -1.49 22.53 -14.55
CA ALA A 389 -1.67 21.37 -15.42
C ALA A 389 -1.94 21.78 -16.87
N PHE A 390 -1.49 20.95 -17.81
CA PHE A 390 -1.72 21.11 -19.24
C PHE A 390 -2.78 20.12 -19.72
N HIS A 391 -3.72 20.60 -20.52
CA HIS A 391 -4.88 19.84 -20.98
C HIS A 391 -5.10 19.98 -22.48
N ALA A 392 -5.51 18.89 -23.14
CA ALA A 392 -6.26 18.98 -24.40
C ALA A 392 -7.71 19.35 -24.08
N SER A 393 -8.27 20.32 -24.78
CA SER A 393 -9.58 20.90 -24.44
C SER A 393 -10.46 21.01 -25.67
N ALA A 394 -11.74 20.70 -25.52
CA ALA A 394 -12.75 20.88 -26.57
C ALA A 394 -14.11 21.19 -25.98
N GLY A 395 -14.93 21.97 -26.67
CA GLY A 395 -16.28 22.26 -26.24
C GLY A 395 -17.05 23.17 -27.19
N ALA A 396 -18.14 23.76 -26.68
CA ALA A 396 -19.08 24.53 -27.46
C ALA A 396 -19.45 25.85 -26.80
N SER A 397 -19.64 26.88 -27.61
CA SER A 397 -20.07 28.22 -27.24
C SER A 397 -21.37 28.62 -27.95
N GLY A 398 -22.12 29.53 -27.32
CA GLY A 398 -23.40 30.01 -27.84
C GLY A 398 -23.28 31.42 -28.40
N ASN A 399 -23.29 31.58 -29.72
CA ASN A 399 -23.35 32.90 -30.36
C ASN A 399 -24.79 33.40 -30.36
N ILE A 400 -25.11 34.36 -29.48
CA ILE A 400 -26.45 34.92 -29.30
C ILE A 400 -26.53 36.23 -30.09
N GLN A 401 -27.11 36.17 -31.29
CA GLN A 401 -27.28 37.32 -32.17
C GLN A 401 -28.77 37.65 -32.36
N GLY A 402 -29.05 38.88 -32.78
CA GLY A 402 -30.41 39.34 -33.09
C GLY A 402 -31.03 38.57 -34.26
N GLN A 403 -32.37 38.66 -34.40
CA GLN A 403 -33.07 38.08 -35.56
C GLN A 403 -32.53 38.65 -36.89
N ASN A 404 -32.16 39.94 -36.91
CA ASN A 404 -31.57 40.63 -38.06
C ASN A 404 -30.16 40.12 -38.43
N SER A 405 -29.49 39.41 -37.53
CA SER A 405 -28.18 38.77 -37.74
C SER A 405 -28.30 37.27 -38.11
N GLY A 406 -29.53 36.77 -38.30
CA GLY A 406 -29.81 35.35 -38.57
C GLY A 406 -29.91 34.48 -37.31
N GLY A 407 -30.19 35.09 -36.15
CA GLY A 407 -30.44 34.40 -34.88
C GLY A 407 -29.20 33.74 -34.25
N SER A 408 -29.40 32.87 -33.27
CA SER A 408 -28.31 32.22 -32.55
C SER A 408 -27.64 31.08 -33.34
N SER A 409 -26.38 30.77 -33.01
CA SER A 409 -25.63 29.63 -33.55
C SER A 409 -24.81 28.94 -32.45
N ALA A 410 -24.54 27.64 -32.62
CA ALA A 410 -23.52 26.94 -31.84
C ALA A 410 -22.16 27.09 -32.53
N GLU A 411 -21.13 27.35 -31.74
CA GLU A 411 -19.74 27.45 -32.18
C GLU A 411 -18.87 26.52 -31.33
N PHE A 412 -17.66 26.22 -31.78
CA PHE A 412 -16.83 25.16 -31.20
C PHE A 412 -15.38 25.61 -31.02
N LEU A 413 -14.83 25.36 -29.84
CA LEU A 413 -13.41 25.57 -29.53
C LEU A 413 -12.72 24.23 -29.37
N MET A 414 -11.53 24.07 -29.95
CA MET A 414 -10.60 22.99 -29.65
C MET A 414 -9.16 23.49 -29.55
N GLY A 415 -8.44 23.12 -28.49
CA GLY A 415 -7.11 23.68 -28.24
C GLY A 415 -6.39 23.12 -27.02
N GLY A 416 -5.24 23.74 -26.72
CA GLY A 416 -4.51 23.50 -25.48
C GLY A 416 -5.04 24.39 -24.37
N SER A 417 -5.03 23.90 -23.13
CA SER A 417 -5.37 24.70 -21.95
C SER A 417 -4.32 24.54 -20.85
N LEU A 418 -4.02 25.66 -20.21
CA LEU A 418 -3.27 25.72 -18.96
C LEU A 418 -4.27 25.95 -17.82
N SER A 419 -4.28 25.06 -16.83
CA SER A 419 -5.08 25.23 -15.62
C SER A 419 -4.25 25.68 -14.42
N PHE A 420 -4.86 26.53 -13.59
CA PHE A 420 -4.31 27.03 -12.34
C PHE A 420 -5.16 26.50 -11.19
N PHE A 421 -4.51 25.83 -10.23
CA PHE A 421 -5.15 25.21 -9.06
C PHE A 421 -6.34 24.30 -9.40
N ARG A 422 -6.37 23.75 -10.63
CA ARG A 422 -7.47 22.95 -11.23
C ARG A 422 -8.85 23.62 -11.25
N THR A 423 -8.93 24.90 -10.91
CA THR A 423 -10.19 25.66 -10.85
C THR A 423 -10.33 26.64 -12.00
N MET A 424 -9.23 27.26 -12.43
CA MET A 424 -9.21 28.22 -13.54
C MET A 424 -8.51 27.62 -14.76
N PHE A 425 -9.06 27.81 -15.94
CA PHE A 425 -8.56 27.26 -17.20
C PHE A 425 -8.44 28.37 -18.24
N LEU A 426 -7.23 28.59 -18.76
CA LEU A 426 -6.96 29.43 -19.92
C LEU A 426 -6.76 28.52 -21.13
N THR A 427 -7.71 28.54 -22.06
CA THR A 427 -7.70 27.70 -23.28
C THR A 427 -7.43 28.57 -24.50
N ALA A 428 -6.55 28.13 -25.40
CA ALA A 428 -6.32 28.79 -26.68
C ALA A 428 -6.31 27.77 -27.82
N GLY A 429 -6.99 28.06 -28.93
CA GLY A 429 -7.21 27.06 -29.95
C GLY A 429 -7.90 27.50 -31.24
N LEU A 430 -8.27 26.50 -32.03
CA LEU A 430 -9.05 26.64 -33.25
C LEU A 430 -10.53 26.88 -32.89
N HIS A 431 -11.06 28.01 -33.31
CA HIS A 431 -12.48 28.36 -33.23
C HIS A 431 -13.17 27.97 -34.55
N ILE A 432 -14.30 27.29 -34.48
CA ILE A 432 -15.16 26.99 -35.64
C ILE A 432 -16.55 27.55 -35.34
N GLY A 433 -16.93 28.62 -36.04
CA GLY A 433 -18.15 29.38 -35.76
C GLY A 433 -18.78 29.93 -37.03
N THR A 434 -19.87 30.68 -36.90
CA THR A 434 -20.63 31.18 -38.06
C THR A 434 -20.34 32.65 -38.33
N GLU A 435 -19.87 32.96 -39.54
CA GLU A 435 -19.84 34.34 -40.04
C GLU A 435 -21.14 34.62 -40.80
N SER A 436 -21.77 35.76 -40.47
CA SER A 436 -22.95 36.29 -41.17
C SER A 436 -22.51 37.24 -42.29
N ASN A 437 -23.05 37.05 -43.49
CA ASN A 437 -22.81 37.89 -44.66
C ASN A 437 -24.15 38.33 -45.27
N LEU A 438 -24.18 39.45 -46.01
CA LEU A 438 -25.37 39.85 -46.78
C LEU A 438 -25.69 38.78 -47.83
N ALA A 439 -26.96 38.39 -47.93
CA ALA A 439 -27.44 37.50 -48.99
C ALA A 439 -27.52 38.24 -50.34
N GLY A 440 -27.76 37.51 -51.43
CA GLY A 440 -28.03 38.09 -52.75
C GLY A 440 -26.84 38.77 -53.46
N GLY A 441 -25.65 38.79 -52.84
CA GLY A 441 -24.46 39.45 -53.40
C GLY A 441 -24.34 40.95 -53.10
N PHE A 442 -25.26 41.50 -52.31
CA PHE A 442 -25.23 42.91 -51.88
C PHE A 442 -24.00 43.22 -51.03
N LYS A 443 -23.56 44.48 -51.07
CA LYS A 443 -22.40 44.98 -50.30
C LYS A 443 -22.80 46.06 -49.30
N VAL A 444 -22.04 46.17 -48.21
CA VAL A 444 -22.19 47.26 -47.25
C VAL A 444 -21.94 48.60 -47.97
N GLY A 445 -22.85 49.56 -47.77
CA GLY A 445 -22.87 50.85 -48.45
C GLY A 445 -23.72 50.91 -49.72
N GLU A 446 -24.18 49.77 -50.25
CA GLU A 446 -25.07 49.69 -51.41
C GLU A 446 -26.48 50.18 -51.09
N LEU A 447 -27.18 50.76 -52.07
CA LEU A 447 -28.56 51.20 -51.93
C LEU A 447 -29.48 49.99 -51.79
N VAL A 448 -30.43 50.04 -50.84
CA VAL A 448 -31.41 48.97 -50.64
C VAL A 448 -32.51 49.10 -51.71
N PRO A 449 -32.75 48.06 -52.54
CA PRO A 449 -33.89 48.00 -53.44
C PRO A 449 -35.23 48.21 -52.71
N SER A 450 -36.19 48.90 -53.33
CA SER A 450 -37.44 49.32 -52.68
C SER A 450 -38.38 48.19 -52.27
N ASP A 451 -38.16 46.98 -52.80
CA ASP A 451 -38.85 45.74 -52.49
C ASP A 451 -38.29 45.01 -51.25
N ILE A 452 -37.10 45.40 -50.76
CA ILE A 452 -36.45 44.77 -49.61
C ILE A 452 -36.78 45.55 -48.32
N SER A 453 -37.69 44.98 -47.51
CA SER A 453 -38.12 45.52 -46.21
C SER A 453 -37.34 45.00 -45.01
N SER A 454 -36.56 43.93 -45.17
CA SER A 454 -35.73 43.32 -44.12
C SER A 454 -34.38 42.85 -44.68
N VAL A 455 -33.32 42.89 -43.87
CA VAL A 455 -32.00 42.44 -44.31
C VAL A 455 -31.96 40.92 -44.33
N GLN A 456 -31.72 40.33 -45.51
CA GLN A 456 -31.46 38.90 -45.64
C GLN A 456 -29.97 38.65 -45.44
N VAL A 457 -29.64 37.74 -44.52
CA VAL A 457 -28.27 37.31 -44.23
C VAL A 457 -28.09 35.82 -44.54
N THR A 458 -26.92 35.47 -45.04
CA THR A 458 -26.47 34.08 -45.22
C THR A 458 -25.42 33.78 -44.16
N LYS A 459 -25.55 32.64 -43.47
CA LYS A 459 -24.54 32.15 -42.53
C LYS A 459 -23.64 31.12 -43.19
N SER A 460 -22.34 31.23 -42.96
CA SER A 460 -21.34 30.24 -43.38
C SER A 460 -20.41 29.92 -42.20
N TYR A 461 -20.10 28.64 -41.99
CA TYR A 461 -19.08 28.27 -41.01
C TYR A 461 -17.69 28.71 -41.51
N THR A 462 -16.95 29.38 -40.63
CA THR A 462 -15.58 29.80 -40.85
C THR A 462 -14.70 29.38 -39.67
N LYS A 463 -13.39 29.56 -39.82
CA LYS A 463 -12.38 29.22 -38.80
C LYS A 463 -11.68 30.48 -38.32
N GLY A 464 -11.48 30.57 -37.00
CA GLY A 464 -10.74 31.63 -36.34
C GLY A 464 -9.85 31.09 -35.22
N VAL A 465 -9.35 31.99 -34.40
CA VAL A 465 -8.69 31.66 -33.13
C VAL A 465 -9.67 31.99 -32.00
N GLY A 466 -9.73 31.12 -31.00
CA GLY A 466 -10.51 31.34 -29.79
C GLY A 466 -9.59 31.32 -28.57
N ILE A 467 -9.83 32.24 -27.63
CA ILE A 467 -9.21 32.24 -26.30
C ILE A 467 -10.32 32.22 -25.26
N ALA A 468 -10.36 31.19 -24.41
CA ALA A 468 -11.38 31.04 -23.38
C ALA A 468 -10.79 31.07 -21.96
N ILE A 469 -11.47 31.79 -21.07
CA ILE A 469 -11.24 31.80 -19.63
C ILE A 469 -12.45 31.13 -18.99
N THR A 470 -12.21 29.97 -18.37
CA THR A 470 -13.27 29.10 -17.85
C THR A 470 -12.95 28.60 -16.46
N PHE A 471 -13.99 28.26 -15.70
CA PHE A 471 -13.90 27.82 -14.32
C PHE A 471 -14.62 26.48 -14.16
N THR A 472 -14.03 25.53 -13.42
CA THR A 472 -14.77 24.36 -12.94
C THR A 472 -15.74 24.78 -11.83
N LYS A 473 -16.79 23.98 -11.62
CA LYS A 473 -17.64 24.14 -10.45
C LYS A 473 -16.83 23.77 -9.18
N PRO A 474 -16.80 24.61 -8.14
CA PRO A 474 -16.19 24.27 -6.86
C PRO A 474 -16.96 23.18 -6.10
#